data_AF-A0A7S2ND37-F1
#
_entry.id   AF-A0A7S2ND37-F1
#
_cell.length_a   1.000
_cell.length_b   1.000
_cell.length_c   1.000
_cell.angle_alpha   90.00
_cell.angle_beta   90.00
_cell.angle_gamma   90.00
#
_symmetry.space_group_name_H-M   'P 1'
#
loop_
_entity.id
_entity.type
_entity.pdbx_description
1 polymer ?
#
loop_
_entity_poly.entity_id
_entity_poly.type
_entity_poly.pdbx_seq_one_letter_code
_entity_poly.pdbx_strand_id
1 'polypeptide(L)'
;SPDGVLHYMADSSGFWNLYRHVDGKSANLYRKDAEFSGAAPGWALGGQNYAFLPGGRVVTSYHDRSKGSTQLVIIGPATGLLSGLFGGQELVEFGRECLPRSVGGLCPSPDGSTLYFLGANPDTPLSIYSWEVAATSKEATPAKQIACSVGADKLIAPGFISDPRLLKFPTAQGDDAFGYYYPPRNAEFQAPDGTKPPLLVKA
;
A
#
# COMPACT_ATOMS: atom_id res chain seq x y z
N SER A 1 -5.52 -17.18 12.08
CA SER A 1 -4.82 -16.24 12.98
C SER A 1 -4.09 -17.02 14.07
N PRO A 2 -3.24 -16.38 14.88
CA PRO A 2 -2.66 -17.00 16.08
C PRO A 2 -3.72 -17.61 17.02
N ASP A 3 -4.91 -17.03 17.07
CA ASP A 3 -6.03 -17.49 17.91
C ASP A 3 -6.89 -18.60 17.26
N GLY A 4 -6.44 -19.20 16.15
CA GLY A 4 -7.21 -20.23 15.43
C GLY A 4 -8.44 -19.71 14.69
N VAL A 5 -8.61 -18.39 14.56
CA VAL A 5 -9.74 -17.77 13.86
C VAL A 5 -9.42 -17.56 12.38
N LEU A 6 -10.36 -17.95 11.51
CA LEU A 6 -10.23 -17.77 10.07
C LEU A 6 -10.29 -16.28 9.70
N HIS A 7 -9.27 -15.83 8.98
CA HIS A 7 -9.24 -14.54 8.30
C HIS A 7 -9.09 -14.80 6.80
N TYR A 8 -9.83 -14.07 5.99
CA TYR A 8 -9.86 -14.29 4.55
C TYR A 8 -10.26 -13.00 3.84
N MET A 9 -9.92 -12.88 2.57
CA MET A 9 -10.36 -11.78 1.73
C MET A 9 -11.55 -12.22 0.88
N ALA A 10 -12.52 -11.33 0.70
CA ALA A 10 -13.69 -11.57 -0.14
C ALA A 10 -14.22 -10.26 -0.70
N ASP A 11 -14.91 -10.35 -1.83
CA ASP A 11 -15.47 -9.22 -2.59
C ASP A 11 -16.96 -9.01 -2.35
N SER A 12 -17.56 -9.66 -1.35
CA SER A 12 -19.00 -9.55 -1.04
C SER A 12 -19.49 -8.13 -0.75
N SER A 13 -18.59 -7.18 -0.46
CA SER A 13 -18.90 -5.76 -0.31
C SER A 13 -18.90 -4.97 -1.62
N GLY A 14 -18.47 -5.56 -2.72
CA GLY A 14 -18.14 -4.93 -4.00
C GLY A 14 -16.62 -4.77 -4.24
N PHE A 15 -15.80 -4.97 -3.21
CA PHE A 15 -14.34 -4.84 -3.25
C PHE A 15 -13.70 -5.91 -2.39
N TRP A 16 -12.50 -6.39 -2.74
CA TRP A 16 -11.79 -7.37 -1.91
C TRP A 16 -11.39 -6.72 -0.59
N ASN A 17 -12.15 -6.99 0.48
CA ASN A 17 -11.84 -6.54 1.83
C ASN A 17 -11.42 -7.72 2.70
N LEU A 18 -10.82 -7.43 3.86
CA LEU A 18 -10.44 -8.43 4.85
C LEU A 18 -11.61 -8.76 5.78
N TYR A 19 -11.89 -10.04 5.97
CA TYR A 19 -12.95 -10.57 6.83
C TYR A 19 -12.38 -11.48 7.92
N ARG A 20 -13.08 -11.51 9.04
CA ARG A 20 -12.87 -12.46 10.14
C ARG A 20 -14.12 -13.32 10.30
N HIS A 21 -13.96 -14.63 10.44
CA HIS A 21 -15.07 -15.57 10.61
C HIS A 21 -15.09 -16.19 12.02
N VAL A 22 -16.18 -16.01 12.76
CA VAL A 22 -16.38 -16.55 14.12
C VAL A 22 -17.82 -17.07 14.22
N ASP A 23 -17.99 -18.29 14.75
CA ASP A 23 -19.30 -18.89 15.04
C ASP A 23 -20.31 -18.83 13.87
N GLY A 24 -19.84 -19.16 12.66
CA GLY A 24 -20.67 -19.17 11.45
C GLY A 24 -20.96 -17.78 10.86
N LYS A 25 -20.40 -16.71 11.43
CA LYS A 25 -20.61 -15.33 10.99
C LYS A 25 -19.32 -14.68 10.54
N SER A 26 -19.38 -13.98 9.41
CA SER A 26 -18.27 -13.20 8.88
C SER A 26 -18.46 -11.72 9.14
N ALA A 27 -17.43 -11.07 9.68
CA ALA A 27 -17.38 -9.63 9.89
C ALA A 27 -16.32 -9.02 8.95
N ASN A 28 -16.70 -7.98 8.20
CA ASN A 28 -15.76 -7.18 7.42
C ASN A 28 -14.93 -6.31 8.37
N LEU A 29 -13.63 -6.55 8.42
CA LEU A 29 -12.70 -5.84 9.31
C LEU A 29 -12.38 -4.43 8.81
N TYR A 30 -12.53 -4.17 7.52
CA TYR A 30 -12.45 -2.80 7.02
C TYR A 30 -13.24 -2.66 5.72
N ARG A 31 -14.50 -2.23 5.84
CA ARG A 31 -15.31 -1.95 4.66
C ARG A 31 -14.81 -0.68 3.99
N LYS A 32 -14.13 -0.84 2.87
CA LYS A 32 -13.60 0.25 2.06
C LYS A 32 -13.72 -0.10 0.59
N ASP A 33 -14.04 0.91 -0.23
CA ASP A 33 -14.07 0.81 -1.69
C ASP A 33 -12.65 0.80 -2.26
N ALA A 34 -11.89 -0.25 -1.91
CA ALA A 34 -10.49 -0.46 -2.27
C ALA A 34 -10.12 -1.95 -2.25
N GLU A 35 -9.13 -2.32 -3.06
CA GLU A 35 -8.66 -3.71 -3.18
C GLU A 35 -7.57 -4.02 -2.15
N PHE A 36 -7.86 -4.95 -1.24
CA PHE A 36 -6.90 -5.47 -0.26
C PHE A 36 -6.26 -6.79 -0.71
N SER A 37 -6.61 -7.34 -1.88
CA SER A 37 -6.05 -8.60 -2.39
C SER A 37 -4.55 -8.53 -2.72
N GLY A 38 -3.94 -7.35 -2.74
CA GLY A 38 -2.53 -7.14 -3.05
C GLY A 38 -2.30 -6.63 -4.48
N ALA A 39 -1.06 -6.72 -4.96
CA ALA A 39 -0.63 -6.10 -6.22
C ALA A 39 -1.09 -6.84 -7.49
N ALA A 40 -1.56 -8.08 -7.37
CA ALA A 40 -2.02 -8.88 -8.50
C ALA A 40 -3.31 -9.60 -8.13
N PRO A 41 -4.19 -9.88 -9.12
CA PRO A 41 -5.23 -10.88 -8.96
C PRO A 41 -4.61 -12.21 -8.51
N GLY A 42 -5.41 -13.09 -7.88
CA GLY A 42 -4.97 -14.39 -7.38
C GLY A 42 -4.56 -15.43 -8.45
N TRP A 43 -3.82 -15.00 -9.48
CA TRP A 43 -3.25 -15.83 -10.55
C TRP A 43 -2.19 -16.80 -10.04
N ALA A 44 -1.54 -16.48 -8.91
CA ALA A 44 -0.58 -17.34 -8.24
C ALA A 44 -1.08 -17.71 -6.84
N LEU A 45 -0.78 -18.94 -6.42
CA LEU A 45 -1.01 -19.40 -5.05
C LEU A 45 0.03 -18.80 -4.09
N GLY A 46 -0.35 -18.69 -2.81
CA GLY A 46 0.53 -18.17 -1.76
C GLY A 46 0.59 -16.64 -1.67
N GLY A 47 -0.16 -15.93 -2.53
CA GLY A 47 -0.35 -14.49 -2.39
C GLY A 47 -1.12 -14.17 -1.10
N GLN A 48 -0.48 -13.41 -0.22
CA GLN A 48 -1.10 -12.87 0.98
C GLN A 48 -0.79 -11.37 1.07
N ASN A 49 -1.80 -10.56 1.38
CA ASN A 49 -1.63 -9.12 1.60
C ASN A 49 -2.13 -8.71 3.00
N TYR A 50 -1.92 -9.59 3.96
CA TYR A 50 -2.10 -9.29 5.37
C TYR A 50 -1.14 -10.15 6.22
N ALA A 51 -0.84 -9.68 7.43
CA ALA A 51 -0.07 -10.42 8.42
C ALA A 51 -0.58 -10.12 9.84
N PHE A 52 -0.35 -11.04 10.77
CA PHE A 52 -0.77 -10.88 12.15
C PHE A 52 0.30 -10.18 12.98
N LEU A 53 -0.15 -9.24 13.83
CA LEU A 53 0.66 -8.55 14.82
C LEU A 53 0.20 -8.99 16.23
N PRO A 54 1.05 -8.88 17.27
CA PRO A 54 0.66 -9.18 18.64
C PRO A 54 -0.53 -8.33 19.12
N GLY A 55 -1.29 -8.88 20.07
CA GLY A 55 -2.46 -8.22 20.64
C GLY A 55 -3.72 -8.30 19.77
N GLY A 56 -3.82 -9.32 18.90
CA GLY A 56 -4.98 -9.51 18.01
C GLY A 56 -5.06 -8.50 16.86
N ARG A 57 -3.94 -7.84 16.56
CA ARG A 57 -3.84 -6.87 15.47
C ARG A 57 -3.54 -7.56 14.15
N VAL A 58 -3.98 -6.95 13.05
CA VAL A 58 -3.69 -7.39 11.68
C VAL A 58 -3.19 -6.19 10.90
N VAL A 59 -2.10 -6.37 10.16
CA VAL A 59 -1.64 -5.39 9.17
C VAL A 59 -2.03 -5.86 7.78
N THR A 60 -2.51 -4.94 6.95
CA THR A 60 -2.85 -5.17 5.54
C THR A 60 -2.54 -3.91 4.73
N SER A 61 -2.74 -3.93 3.43
CA SER A 61 -2.53 -2.76 2.58
C SER A 61 -3.54 -2.69 1.44
N TYR A 62 -3.74 -1.51 0.88
CA TYR A 62 -4.51 -1.33 -0.36
C TYR A 62 -3.86 -0.23 -1.21
N HIS A 63 -4.14 -0.22 -2.52
CA HIS A 63 -3.71 0.89 -3.37
C HIS A 63 -4.78 1.98 -3.39
N ASP A 64 -4.44 3.18 -2.90
CA ASP A 64 -5.36 4.34 -2.95
C ASP A 64 -5.25 5.01 -4.33
N ARG A 65 -6.25 4.78 -5.18
CA ARG A 65 -6.34 5.37 -6.53
C ARG A 65 -6.28 6.90 -6.55
N SER A 66 -6.72 7.56 -5.49
CA SER A 66 -6.73 9.03 -5.40
C SER A 66 -5.36 9.60 -5.01
N LYS A 67 -4.53 8.79 -4.33
CA LYS A 67 -3.16 9.17 -3.92
C LYS A 67 -2.08 8.58 -4.85
N GLY A 68 -2.41 7.53 -5.59
CA GLY A 68 -1.48 6.83 -6.48
C GLY A 68 -0.35 6.13 -5.70
N SER A 69 -0.66 5.65 -4.50
CA SER A 69 0.29 4.99 -3.62
C SER A 69 -0.41 3.95 -2.74
N THR A 70 0.35 2.97 -2.27
CA THR A 70 -0.12 2.02 -1.25
C THR A 70 -0.42 2.78 0.04
N GLN A 71 -1.49 2.38 0.73
CA GLN A 71 -1.76 2.71 2.12
C GLN A 71 -1.66 1.42 2.94
N LEU A 72 -0.90 1.46 4.02
CA LEU A 72 -0.84 0.39 5.00
C LEU A 72 -1.90 0.64 6.06
N VAL A 73 -2.57 -0.41 6.49
CA VAL A 73 -3.63 -0.34 7.51
C VAL A 73 -3.30 -1.31 8.62
N ILE A 74 -3.32 -0.83 9.85
CA ILE A 74 -3.30 -1.67 11.05
C ILE A 74 -4.71 -1.67 11.64
N ILE A 75 -5.25 -2.87 11.80
CA ILE A 75 -6.56 -3.15 12.38
C ILE A 75 -6.33 -3.84 13.72
N GLY A 76 -6.94 -3.35 14.78
CA GLY A 76 -6.83 -3.95 16.12
C GLY A 76 -8.17 -4.05 16.84
N PRO A 77 -8.25 -4.80 17.94
CA PRO A 77 -9.39 -4.72 18.83
C PRO A 77 -9.53 -3.27 19.33
N ALA A 78 -10.75 -2.74 19.38
CA ALA A 78 -10.94 -1.40 19.91
C ALA A 78 -10.57 -1.36 21.40
N THR A 79 -9.75 -0.38 21.78
CA THR A 79 -9.29 -0.18 23.15
C THR A 79 -10.16 0.85 23.89
N GLY A 80 -10.33 0.68 25.21
CA GLY A 80 -11.03 1.65 26.08
C GLY A 80 -12.43 1.27 26.56
N LEU A 81 -12.98 2.04 27.51
CA LEU A 81 -14.24 1.71 28.19
C LEU A 81 -15.45 1.68 27.24
N LEU A 82 -15.45 2.55 26.23
CA LEU A 82 -16.53 2.67 25.25
C LEU A 82 -16.51 1.54 24.21
N SER A 83 -15.35 0.93 23.95
CA SER A 83 -15.25 -0.20 23.00
C SER A 83 -15.95 -1.46 23.52
N GLY A 84 -15.93 -1.68 24.84
CA GLY A 84 -16.68 -2.76 25.48
C GLY A 84 -18.20 -2.59 25.43
N LEU A 85 -18.69 -1.34 25.28
CA LEU A 85 -20.11 -1.02 25.24
C LEU A 85 -20.71 -1.07 23.84
N PHE A 86 -19.95 -0.62 22.83
CA PHE A 86 -20.44 -0.50 21.46
C PHE A 86 -19.85 -1.54 20.50
N GLY A 87 -18.84 -2.29 20.94
CA GLY A 87 -18.00 -3.07 20.05
C GLY A 87 -17.23 -2.18 19.08
N GLY A 88 -16.23 -2.74 18.40
CA GLY A 88 -15.51 -2.02 17.36
C GLY A 88 -14.10 -2.51 17.16
N GLN A 89 -13.44 -1.88 16.20
CA GLN A 89 -12.03 -2.09 15.88
C GLN A 89 -11.34 -0.75 15.75
N GLU A 90 -10.10 -0.70 16.18
CA GLU A 90 -9.23 0.45 15.97
C GLU A 90 -8.56 0.30 14.59
N LEU A 91 -8.56 1.38 13.82
CA LEU A 91 -8.08 1.41 12.44
C LEU A 91 -7.12 2.59 12.30
N VAL A 92 -5.89 2.30 11.87
CA VAL A 92 -4.88 3.33 11.63
C VAL A 92 -4.30 3.13 10.23
N GLU A 93 -4.36 4.18 9.41
CA GLU A 93 -3.78 4.18 8.07
C GLU A 93 -2.47 4.96 8.02
N PHE A 94 -1.53 4.45 7.22
CA PHE A 94 -0.21 5.02 6.98
C PHE A 94 0.04 5.10 5.48
N GLY A 95 0.63 6.22 5.04
CA GLY A 95 0.87 6.52 3.64
C GLY A 95 2.28 7.02 3.35
N ARG A 96 2.38 7.87 2.33
CA ARG A 96 3.61 8.38 1.73
C ARG A 96 4.50 9.18 2.68
N GLU A 97 3.96 9.64 3.80
CA GLU A 97 4.68 10.36 4.85
C GLU A 97 5.69 9.48 5.58
N CYS A 98 5.44 8.17 5.66
CA CYS A 98 6.32 7.22 6.32
C CYS A 98 6.65 5.97 5.49
N LEU A 99 5.98 5.76 4.35
CA LEU A 99 6.13 4.56 3.52
C LEU A 99 6.55 4.88 2.08
N PRO A 100 7.25 3.94 1.40
CA PRO A 100 7.50 4.06 -0.03
C PRO A 100 6.19 4.03 -0.85
N ARG A 101 6.25 4.45 -2.12
CA ARG A 101 5.05 4.54 -3.00
C ARG A 101 4.31 3.21 -3.13
N SER A 102 5.04 2.12 -3.30
CA SER A 102 4.49 0.77 -3.32
C SER A 102 5.01 -0.02 -2.12
N VAL A 103 4.13 -0.76 -1.47
CA VAL A 103 4.45 -1.68 -0.38
C VAL A 103 3.80 -3.04 -0.68
N GLY A 104 4.52 -4.13 -0.40
CA GLY A 104 4.02 -5.50 -0.50
C GLY A 104 4.89 -6.48 0.27
N GLY A 105 4.45 -7.75 0.39
CA GLY A 105 5.23 -8.78 1.09
C GLY A 105 5.43 -8.49 2.58
N LEU A 106 4.32 -8.23 3.29
CA LEU A 106 4.32 -7.83 4.70
C LEU A 106 4.84 -8.97 5.59
N CYS A 107 5.86 -8.69 6.41
CA CYS A 107 6.48 -9.65 7.31
C CYS A 107 6.82 -8.98 8.65
N PRO A 108 5.99 -9.15 9.69
CA PRO A 108 6.25 -8.57 10.99
C PRO A 108 7.34 -9.34 11.76
N SER A 109 8.08 -8.63 12.61
CA SER A 109 8.95 -9.24 13.61
C SER A 109 8.11 -10.05 14.64
N PRO A 110 8.71 -11.03 15.35
CA PRO A 110 7.96 -11.85 16.32
C PRO A 110 7.27 -11.04 17.44
N ASP A 111 7.90 -9.93 17.86
CA ASP A 111 7.35 -8.99 18.86
C ASP A 111 6.42 -7.93 18.24
N GLY A 112 6.28 -7.92 16.91
CA GLY A 112 5.47 -6.97 16.15
C GLY A 112 5.87 -5.50 16.28
N SER A 113 7.07 -5.21 16.78
CA SER A 113 7.62 -3.86 16.87
C SER A 113 8.11 -3.34 15.52
N THR A 114 8.51 -4.24 14.63
CA THR A 114 9.05 -3.92 13.31
C THR A 114 8.26 -4.65 12.23
N LEU A 115 7.93 -3.95 11.14
CA LEU A 115 7.39 -4.53 9.93
C LEU A 115 8.44 -4.49 8.82
N TYR A 116 8.77 -5.66 8.27
CA TYR A 116 9.58 -5.78 7.07
C TYR A 116 8.67 -5.92 5.85
N PHE A 117 9.05 -5.30 4.74
CA PHE A 117 8.30 -5.40 3.48
C PHE A 117 9.16 -5.08 2.28
N LEU A 118 8.67 -5.46 1.10
CA LEU A 118 9.17 -4.99 -0.19
C LEU A 118 8.58 -3.60 -0.48
N GLY A 119 9.45 -2.66 -0.83
CA GLY A 119 9.08 -1.28 -1.12
C GLY A 119 9.77 -0.72 -2.35
N ALA A 120 9.12 0.22 -3.04
CA ALA A 120 9.73 0.94 -4.16
C ALA A 120 9.19 2.37 -4.30
N ASN A 121 9.99 3.23 -4.92
CA ASN A 121 9.65 4.59 -5.33
C ASN A 121 10.04 4.77 -6.80
N PRO A 122 9.59 5.82 -7.49
CA PRO A 122 10.00 6.09 -8.86
C PRO A 122 11.53 6.14 -9.06
N ASP A 123 12.25 6.60 -8.04
CA ASP A 123 13.70 6.79 -8.02
C ASP A 123 14.48 5.74 -7.21
N THR A 124 13.78 4.83 -6.51
CA THR A 124 14.42 3.77 -5.73
C THR A 124 13.91 2.39 -6.19
N PRO A 125 14.81 1.49 -6.64
CA PRO A 125 14.44 0.13 -7.04
C PRO A 125 13.71 -0.64 -5.93
N LEU A 126 12.98 -1.69 -6.32
CA LEU A 126 12.35 -2.62 -5.38
C LEU A 126 13.39 -3.14 -4.38
N SER A 127 13.13 -2.91 -3.10
CA SER A 127 14.08 -3.12 -2.01
C SER A 127 13.37 -3.65 -0.77
N ILE A 128 14.15 -4.16 0.18
CA ILE A 128 13.64 -4.54 1.50
C ILE A 128 13.70 -3.32 2.41
N TYR A 129 12.59 -3.04 3.09
CA TYR A 129 12.47 -1.99 4.09
C TYR A 129 12.19 -2.59 5.46
N SER A 130 12.63 -1.89 6.50
CA SER A 130 12.20 -2.06 7.89
C SER A 130 11.47 -0.81 8.35
N TRP A 131 10.35 -0.97 9.04
CA TRP A 131 9.58 0.13 9.59
C TRP A 131 9.17 -0.18 11.02
N GLU A 132 9.41 0.75 11.94
CA GLU A 132 8.92 0.64 13.31
C GLU A 132 7.41 0.86 13.31
N VAL A 133 6.67 -0.11 13.85
CA VAL A 133 5.21 -0.09 13.86
C VAL A 133 4.73 0.99 14.82
N ALA A 134 4.25 2.10 14.27
CA ALA A 134 3.72 3.20 15.05
C ALA A 134 2.26 2.94 15.50
N ALA A 135 1.90 3.47 16.68
CA ALA A 135 0.53 3.42 17.17
C ALA A 135 -0.39 4.37 16.39
N THR A 136 0.14 5.53 15.98
CA THR A 136 -0.60 6.53 15.20
C THR A 136 0.21 7.04 14.03
N SER A 137 -0.45 7.56 12.99
CA SER A 137 0.22 8.16 11.83
C SER A 137 1.07 9.39 12.18
N LYS A 138 0.76 10.09 13.29
CA LYS A 138 1.54 11.25 13.77
C LYS A 138 2.88 10.87 14.40
N GLU A 139 2.95 9.67 14.97
CA GLU A 139 4.16 9.13 15.61
C GLU A 139 5.02 8.32 14.64
N ALA A 140 4.52 8.08 13.42
CA ALA A 140 5.19 7.27 12.42
C ALA A 140 6.49 7.94 11.95
N THR A 141 7.57 7.17 11.99
CA THR A 141 8.85 7.53 11.39
C THR A 141 8.97 6.93 9.98
N PRO A 142 9.76 7.53 9.07
CA PRO A 142 9.98 6.97 7.75
C PRO A 142 10.60 5.58 7.79
N ALA A 143 10.06 4.66 6.99
CA ALA A 143 10.63 3.35 6.78
C ALA A 143 12.06 3.43 6.21
N LYS A 144 12.93 2.58 6.73
CA LYS A 144 14.33 2.52 6.35
C LYS A 144 14.55 1.42 5.32
N GLN A 145 15.18 1.74 4.20
CA GLN A 145 15.67 0.75 3.25
C GLN A 145 16.86 0.00 3.87
N ILE A 146 16.80 -1.33 3.94
CA ILE A 146 17.82 -2.17 4.57
C ILE A 146 18.56 -3.07 3.59
N ALA A 147 17.98 -3.36 2.43
CA ALA A 147 18.66 -4.09 1.37
C ALA A 147 18.12 -3.72 -0.02
N CYS A 148 19.03 -3.58 -0.98
CA CYS A 148 18.73 -3.37 -2.39
C CYS A 148 19.62 -4.31 -3.21
N SER A 149 19.05 -4.99 -4.21
CA SER A 149 19.85 -5.83 -5.12
C SER A 149 20.66 -5.00 -6.13
N VAL A 150 20.37 -3.71 -6.26
CA VAL A 150 21.06 -2.79 -7.16
C VAL A 150 22.11 -2.01 -6.37
N GLY A 151 23.38 -2.13 -6.78
CA GLY A 151 24.49 -1.36 -6.22
C GLY A 151 24.32 0.15 -6.49
N ALA A 152 24.82 0.98 -5.57
CA ALA A 152 24.66 2.43 -5.64
C ALA A 152 25.29 3.04 -6.91
N ASP A 153 26.37 2.44 -7.41
CA ASP A 153 27.07 2.79 -8.65
C ASP A 153 26.25 2.51 -9.92
N LYS A 154 25.19 1.70 -9.81
CA LYS A 154 24.31 1.32 -10.94
C LYS A 154 22.97 2.06 -10.93
N LEU A 155 22.75 2.95 -9.97
CA LEU A 155 21.53 3.74 -9.92
C LEU A 155 21.53 4.78 -11.02
N ILE A 156 20.38 4.91 -11.71
CA ILE A 156 20.17 5.98 -12.68
C ILE A 156 20.08 7.29 -11.91
N ALA A 157 20.84 8.30 -12.35
CA ALA A 157 20.82 9.60 -11.69
C ALA A 157 19.41 10.22 -11.73
N PRO A 158 18.91 10.84 -10.64
CA PRO A 158 17.52 11.32 -10.55
C PRO A 158 17.10 12.28 -11.65
N GLY A 159 18.05 13.02 -12.25
CA GLY A 159 17.80 13.91 -13.38
C GLY A 159 17.28 13.23 -14.65
N PHE A 160 17.44 11.91 -14.76
CA PHE A 160 17.00 11.08 -15.88
C PHE A 160 15.79 10.19 -15.55
N ILE A 161 15.25 10.30 -14.34
CA ILE A 161 14.08 9.54 -13.90
C ILE A 161 12.87 10.47 -13.91
N SER A 162 11.85 10.10 -14.69
CA SER A 162 10.58 10.83 -14.68
C SER A 162 9.76 10.46 -13.44
N ASP A 163 9.45 11.45 -12.61
CA ASP A 163 8.53 11.27 -11.49
C ASP A 163 7.07 11.22 -12.00
N PRO A 164 6.33 10.12 -11.79
CA PRO A 164 4.95 9.99 -12.26
C PRO A 164 4.02 11.01 -11.62
N ARG A 165 3.24 11.67 -12.48
CA ARG A 165 2.12 12.50 -12.08
C ARG A 165 0.84 11.68 -12.15
N LEU A 166 0.17 11.50 -11.01
CA LEU A 166 -1.15 10.90 -10.99
C LEU A 166 -2.13 11.85 -11.70
N LEU A 167 -2.82 11.33 -12.69
CA LEU A 167 -3.89 12.01 -13.41
C LEU A 167 -5.22 11.34 -13.10
N LYS A 168 -6.25 12.18 -13.03
CA LYS A 168 -7.65 11.82 -13.01
C LYS A 168 -8.31 12.49 -14.20
N PHE A 169 -9.00 11.73 -15.05
CA PHE A 169 -9.64 12.26 -16.26
C PHE A 169 -10.96 11.54 -16.55
N PRO A 170 -11.94 12.23 -17.16
CA PRO A 170 -13.25 11.63 -17.43
C PRO A 170 -13.18 10.60 -18.56
N THR A 171 -13.98 9.55 -18.45
CA THR A 171 -14.27 8.60 -19.54
C THR A 171 -15.36 9.17 -20.45
N ALA A 172 -15.58 8.52 -21.60
CA ALA A 172 -16.65 8.91 -22.53
C ALA A 172 -18.06 8.81 -21.89
N GLN A 173 -18.21 7.98 -20.86
CA GLN A 173 -19.46 7.76 -20.13
C GLN A 173 -19.61 8.69 -18.91
N GLY A 174 -18.62 9.53 -18.62
CA GLY A 174 -18.64 10.47 -17.48
C GLY A 174 -18.12 9.90 -16.17
N ASP A 175 -17.60 8.67 -16.16
CA ASP A 175 -16.89 8.10 -15.02
C ASP A 175 -15.46 8.64 -14.93
N ASP A 176 -14.79 8.39 -13.80
CA ASP A 176 -13.39 8.77 -13.59
C ASP A 176 -12.43 7.63 -13.94
N ALA A 177 -11.47 7.92 -14.83
CA ALA A 177 -10.29 7.10 -15.07
C ALA A 177 -9.06 7.70 -14.39
N PHE A 178 -8.11 6.82 -14.04
CA PHE A 178 -6.85 7.19 -13.41
C PHE A 178 -5.69 6.71 -14.27
N GLY A 179 -4.60 7.46 -14.27
CA GLY A 179 -3.37 7.07 -14.97
C GLY A 179 -2.15 7.80 -14.43
N TYR A 180 -0.96 7.28 -14.74
CA TYR A 180 0.30 7.94 -14.44
C TYR A 180 0.86 8.58 -15.70
N TYR A 181 1.04 9.90 -15.67
CA TYR A 181 1.76 10.63 -16.70
C TYR A 181 3.23 10.79 -16.30
N TYR A 182 4.11 10.26 -17.13
CA TYR A 182 5.55 10.39 -17.00
C TYR A 182 6.03 11.47 -17.98
N PRO A 183 6.21 12.73 -17.54
CA PRO A 183 6.73 13.77 -18.42
C PRO A 183 8.14 13.42 -18.92
N PRO A 184 8.55 13.88 -20.11
CA PRO A 184 9.94 13.76 -20.54
C PRO A 184 10.87 14.36 -19.47
N ARG A 185 11.89 13.61 -19.10
CA ARG A 185 12.85 14.03 -18.08
C ARG A 185 14.24 13.57 -18.50
N ASN A 186 15.12 14.53 -18.69
CA ASN A 186 16.52 14.32 -18.99
C ASN A 186 17.30 15.51 -18.43
N ALA A 187 18.44 15.27 -17.78
CA ALA A 187 19.23 16.33 -17.16
C ALA A 187 20.01 17.19 -18.19
N GLU A 188 20.20 16.66 -19.40
CA GLU A 188 21.10 17.20 -20.42
C GLU A 188 20.35 17.74 -21.65
N PHE A 189 19.07 17.40 -21.81
CA PHE A 189 18.28 17.78 -22.98
C PHE A 189 16.95 18.43 -22.60
N GLN A 190 16.56 19.43 -23.38
CA GLN A 190 15.27 20.08 -23.31
C GLN A 190 14.63 20.09 -24.70
N ALA A 191 13.30 20.11 -24.74
CA ALA A 191 12.57 20.22 -25.99
C ALA A 191 12.79 21.61 -26.61
N PRO A 192 12.86 21.72 -27.96
CA PRO A 192 12.85 23.02 -28.62
C PRO A 192 11.61 23.84 -28.25
N ASP A 193 11.78 25.17 -28.18
CA ASP A 193 10.70 26.08 -27.82
C ASP A 193 9.45 25.90 -28.70
N GLY A 194 8.28 25.93 -28.07
CA GLY A 194 6.99 25.79 -28.76
C GLY A 194 6.66 24.37 -29.23
N THR A 195 7.54 23.39 -29.04
CA THR A 195 7.28 22.00 -29.40
C THR A 195 6.66 21.20 -28.26
N LYS A 196 5.94 20.13 -28.60
CA LYS A 196 5.42 19.15 -27.63
C LYS A 196 6.08 17.81 -27.87
N PRO A 197 6.40 17.05 -26.79
CA PRO A 197 6.93 15.72 -26.93
C PRO A 197 5.87 14.76 -27.50
N PRO A 198 6.28 13.69 -28.20
CA PRO A 198 5.37 12.57 -28.46
C PRO A 198 4.94 11.93 -27.14
N LEU A 199 3.73 11.37 -27.12
CA LEU A 199 3.19 10.65 -25.96
C LEU A 199 2.96 9.18 -26.33
N LEU A 200 3.57 8.28 -25.54
CA LEU A 200 3.26 6.86 -25.60
C LEU A 200 2.16 6.55 -24.59
N VAL A 201 1.05 5.98 -25.06
CA VAL A 201 -0.04 5.51 -24.21
C VAL A 201 0.11 4.00 -24.02
N LYS A 202 0.16 3.58 -22.75
CA LYS A 202 0.17 2.16 -22.36
C LYS A 202 -1.09 1.90 -21.54
N ALA A 203 -1.95 1.03 -22.06
CA ALA A 203 -3.17 0.54 -21.41
C ALA A 203 -2.98 -0.93 -20.99
#